data_AF-A0A943DMT1-F1
#
_entry.id   AF-A0A943DMT1-F1
#
_cell.length_a   1.000
_cell.length_b   1.000
_cell.length_c   1.000
_cell.angle_alpha   90.00
_cell.angle_beta   90.00
_cell.angle_gamma   90.00
#
_symmetry.space_group_name_H-M   'P 1'
#
loop_
_entity.id
_entity.type
_entity.pdbx_description
1 polymer ?
#
loop_
_entity_poly.entity_id
_entity_poly.type
_entity_poly.pdbx_seq_one_letter_code
_entity_poly.pdbx_strand_id
1 'polypeptide(L)'
;MQKEEAIKIYKSFASMKKLPIIASLAAMIAGLIIFFLNINAGSLFIYIALIFTGLCALCSLICFYYAILKVLKLFQKVSEVLNEDLDQEEYLQLTEAIVSYGKNSKPVWMQKLLYPAFQFQYISALVVNGMIVQAKEYLSQNGIRTKYFYNLAQVYIDLAEARSIGDNGKYIKTYESAPKAYKRVKIHSFVALIVQGKYDEAIDDLLNYTPKNKRDAVQRHMLLGEAYLKKGLVSEAKSHIEYVINIGKPLRELCRAEELYKEL
;
A
#
# COMPACT_ATOMS: atom_id res chain seq x y z
N MET A 1 17.45 12.74 3.22
CA MET A 1 16.49 13.87 3.09
C MET A 1 15.03 13.41 3.17
N GLN A 2 14.65 12.30 2.51
CA GLN A 2 13.26 11.82 2.49
C GLN A 2 12.74 11.38 3.88
N LYS A 3 13.60 10.75 4.71
CA LYS A 3 13.25 10.28 6.06
C LYS A 3 12.78 11.36 7.02
N GLU A 4 13.55 12.42 7.18
CA GLU A 4 13.19 13.53 8.06
C GLU A 4 11.91 14.24 7.59
N GLU A 5 11.74 14.36 6.28
CA GLU A 5 10.57 15.00 5.70
C GLU A 5 9.30 14.15 5.90
N ALA A 6 9.36 12.84 5.66
CA ALA A 6 8.23 11.94 5.89
C ALA A 6 7.81 11.94 7.37
N ILE A 7 8.78 11.90 8.29
CA ILE A 7 8.53 12.03 9.73
C ILE A 7 7.94 13.40 10.06
N LYS A 8 8.42 14.49 9.45
CA LYS A 8 7.87 15.85 9.64
C LYS A 8 6.42 15.93 9.17
N ILE A 9 6.09 15.33 8.02
CA ILE A 9 4.72 15.25 7.54
C ILE A 9 3.88 14.39 8.50
N TYR A 10 4.37 13.23 8.95
CA TYR A 10 3.66 12.38 9.91
C TYR A 10 3.38 13.11 11.24
N LYS A 11 4.39 13.82 11.78
CA LYS A 11 4.28 14.68 12.97
C LYS A 11 3.18 15.73 12.82
N SER A 12 3.09 16.34 11.66
CA SER A 12 2.11 17.40 11.40
C SER A 12 0.64 16.93 11.40
N PHE A 13 0.37 15.61 11.40
CA PHE A 13 -0.98 15.10 11.62
C PHE A 13 -1.42 15.19 13.08
N ALA A 14 -0.51 15.34 14.05
CA ALA A 14 -0.90 15.57 15.44
C ALA A 14 -1.54 16.94 15.64
N SER A 15 -1.02 17.95 14.94
CA SER A 15 -1.40 19.36 15.08
C SER A 15 -2.38 19.86 14.01
N MET A 16 -2.81 18.98 13.10
CA MET A 16 -3.78 19.36 12.08
C MET A 16 -5.12 19.73 12.75
N LYS A 17 -5.63 20.91 12.39
CA LYS A 17 -6.69 21.59 13.14
C LYS A 17 -7.96 20.73 13.19
N LYS A 18 -8.29 20.24 14.39
CA LYS A 18 -9.52 19.47 14.65
C LYS A 18 -10.78 20.32 14.44
N LEU A 19 -10.71 21.58 14.90
CA LEU A 19 -11.83 22.49 14.98
C LEU A 19 -12.50 22.77 13.62
N PRO A 20 -11.81 23.13 12.53
CA PRO A 20 -12.47 23.35 11.25
C PRO A 20 -13.12 22.08 10.71
N ILE A 21 -12.50 20.89 10.84
CA ILE A 21 -13.11 19.63 10.36
C ILE A 21 -14.35 19.26 11.19
N ILE A 22 -14.30 19.42 12.51
CA ILE A 22 -15.43 19.12 13.40
C ILE A 22 -16.55 20.15 13.22
N ALA A 23 -16.21 21.45 13.19
CA ALA A 23 -17.17 22.54 13.01
C ALA A 23 -17.86 22.43 11.65
N SER A 24 -17.14 22.01 10.61
CA SER A 24 -17.70 21.85 9.28
C SER A 24 -18.64 20.64 9.21
N LEU A 25 -18.28 19.51 9.83
CA LEU A 25 -19.17 18.35 9.97
C LEU A 25 -20.43 18.68 10.80
N ALA A 26 -20.26 19.41 11.91
CA ALA A 26 -21.35 19.85 12.78
C ALA A 26 -22.28 20.83 12.06
N ALA A 27 -21.75 21.78 11.29
CA ALA A 27 -22.54 22.72 10.49
C ALA A 27 -23.32 22.02 9.38
N MET A 28 -22.74 20.99 8.74
CA MET A 28 -23.45 20.16 7.77
C MET A 28 -24.62 19.38 8.41
N ILE A 29 -24.40 18.77 9.58
CA ILE A 29 -25.44 18.05 10.33
C ILE A 29 -26.54 19.01 10.81
N ALA A 30 -26.18 20.13 11.42
CA ALA A 30 -27.13 21.16 11.86
C ALA A 30 -27.95 21.69 10.68
N GLY A 31 -27.31 21.86 9.52
CA GLY A 31 -27.94 22.23 8.28
C GLY A 31 -29.02 21.26 7.80
N LEU A 32 -28.69 19.97 7.80
CA LEU A 32 -29.64 18.91 7.46
C LEU A 32 -30.81 18.87 8.45
N ILE A 33 -30.55 19.04 9.75
CA ILE A 33 -31.60 19.08 10.78
C ILE A 33 -32.54 20.27 10.57
N ILE A 34 -32.00 21.47 10.33
CA ILE A 34 -32.79 22.68 10.08
C ILE A 34 -33.66 22.50 8.82
N PHE A 35 -33.12 21.87 7.77
CA PHE A 35 -33.87 21.56 6.56
C PHE A 35 -35.05 20.63 6.84
N PHE A 36 -34.84 19.51 7.55
CA PHE A 36 -35.92 18.57 7.86
C PHE A 36 -36.99 19.15 8.80
N LEU A 37 -36.60 20.02 9.74
CA LEU A 37 -37.54 20.65 10.68
C LEU A 37 -38.40 21.76 10.04
N ASN A 38 -37.93 22.37 8.94
CA ASN A 38 -38.59 23.52 8.30
C ASN A 38 -39.16 23.19 6.91
N ILE A 39 -39.46 21.93 6.64
CA ILE A 39 -39.98 21.49 5.32
C ILE A 39 -41.32 22.16 4.94
N ASN A 40 -42.05 22.68 5.94
CA ASN A 40 -43.33 23.39 5.79
C ASN A 40 -43.21 24.93 6.00
N ALA A 41 -42.00 25.47 6.15
CA ALA A 41 -41.79 26.90 6.35
C ALA A 41 -41.86 27.69 5.01
N GLY A 42 -42.05 29.01 5.09
CA GLY A 42 -42.11 29.88 3.90
C GLY A 42 -40.85 29.79 3.03
N SER A 43 -41.02 29.90 1.70
CA SER A 43 -39.99 29.65 0.69
C SER A 43 -38.67 30.41 0.92
N LEU A 44 -38.70 31.65 1.39
CA LEU A 44 -37.52 32.48 1.66
C LEU A 44 -36.61 31.89 2.76
N PHE A 45 -37.20 31.32 3.83
CA PHE A 45 -36.45 30.71 4.92
C PHE A 45 -35.72 29.44 4.47
N ILE A 46 -36.37 28.67 3.59
CA ILE A 46 -35.78 27.48 2.98
C ILE A 46 -34.57 27.88 2.11
N TYR A 47 -34.65 28.96 1.33
CA TYR A 47 -33.53 29.43 0.51
C TYR A 47 -32.31 29.89 1.34
N ILE A 48 -32.52 30.66 2.41
CA ILE A 48 -31.42 31.13 3.26
C ILE A 48 -30.73 29.94 3.97
N ALA A 49 -31.53 28.98 4.45
CA ALA A 49 -31.00 27.76 5.05
C ALA A 49 -30.18 26.94 4.02
N LEU A 50 -30.66 26.78 2.79
CA LEU A 50 -29.93 26.08 1.72
C LEU A 50 -28.60 26.76 1.36
N ILE A 51 -28.54 28.08 1.31
CA ILE A 51 -27.31 28.81 1.01
C ILE A 51 -26.29 28.65 2.14
N PHE A 52 -26.72 28.83 3.39
CA PHE A 52 -25.82 28.70 4.54
C PHE A 52 -25.26 27.28 4.67
N THR A 53 -26.12 26.27 4.51
CA THR A 53 -25.72 24.87 4.54
C THR A 53 -24.80 24.50 3.38
N GLY A 54 -25.06 25.03 2.18
CA GLY A 54 -24.18 24.89 1.02
C GLY A 54 -22.78 25.47 1.26
N LEU A 55 -22.68 26.67 1.86
CA LEU A 55 -21.40 27.30 2.19
C LEU A 55 -20.63 26.51 3.27
N CYS A 56 -21.32 26.03 4.30
CA CYS A 56 -20.72 25.18 5.33
C CYS A 56 -20.23 23.84 4.77
N ALA A 57 -20.99 23.22 3.87
CA ALA A 57 -20.59 22.00 3.18
C ALA A 57 -19.36 22.25 2.29
N LEU A 58 -19.32 23.36 1.55
CA LEU A 58 -18.17 23.72 0.71
C LEU A 58 -16.88 23.92 1.53
N CYS A 59 -16.95 24.66 2.65
CA CYS A 59 -15.83 24.81 3.56
C CYS A 59 -15.37 23.48 4.17
N SER A 60 -16.30 22.58 4.48
CA SER A 60 -16.00 21.21 4.95
C SER A 60 -15.22 20.42 3.92
N LEU A 61 -15.68 20.44 2.66
CA LEU A 61 -15.08 19.72 1.56
C LEU A 61 -13.65 20.20 1.29
N ILE A 62 -13.41 21.52 1.33
CA ILE A 62 -12.06 22.08 1.16
C ILE A 62 -11.11 21.63 2.28
N CYS A 63 -11.55 21.66 3.54
CA CYS A 63 -10.74 21.21 4.67
C CYS A 63 -10.41 19.71 4.59
N PHE A 64 -11.41 18.89 4.23
CA PHE A 64 -11.24 17.46 4.06
C PHE A 64 -10.34 17.13 2.87
N TYR A 65 -10.49 17.84 1.75
CA TYR A 65 -9.64 17.71 0.57
C TYR A 65 -8.18 18.00 0.90
N TYR A 66 -7.89 19.08 1.63
CA TYR A 66 -6.52 19.39 2.07
C TYR A 66 -5.94 18.29 2.97
N ALA A 67 -6.73 17.74 3.90
CA ALA A 67 -6.30 16.63 4.74
C ALA A 67 -5.98 15.38 3.90
N ILE A 68 -6.83 15.03 2.93
CA ILE A 68 -6.60 13.92 2.00
C ILE A 68 -5.31 14.14 1.20
N LEU A 69 -5.12 15.32 0.60
CA LEU A 69 -3.91 15.62 -0.18
C LEU A 69 -2.65 15.43 0.65
N LYS A 70 -2.67 15.85 1.92
CA LYS A 70 -1.52 15.69 2.82
C LYS A 70 -1.24 14.23 3.14
N VAL A 71 -2.30 13.42 3.33
CA VAL A 71 -2.17 11.96 3.51
C VAL A 71 -1.59 11.33 2.25
N LEU A 72 -2.15 11.63 1.07
CA LEU A 72 -1.66 11.13 -0.22
C LEU A 72 -0.19 11.49 -0.43
N LYS A 73 0.21 12.72 -0.13
CA LYS A 73 1.61 13.17 -0.24
C LYS A 73 2.55 12.35 0.66
N LEU A 74 2.14 12.01 1.89
CA LEU A 74 2.96 11.17 2.77
C LEU A 74 3.10 9.76 2.20
N PHE A 75 1.99 9.14 1.80
CA PHE A 75 2.01 7.80 1.21
C PHE A 75 2.84 7.75 -0.08
N GLN A 76 2.70 8.77 -0.93
CA GLN A 76 3.48 8.90 -2.16
C GLN A 76 4.97 8.93 -1.85
N LYS A 77 5.43 9.83 -0.96
CA LYS A 77 6.86 9.90 -0.59
C LYS A 77 7.41 8.59 -0.04
N VAL A 78 6.67 7.95 0.86
CA VAL A 78 7.09 6.66 1.40
C VAL A 78 7.15 5.60 0.29
N SER A 79 6.20 5.60 -0.64
CA SER A 79 6.18 4.63 -1.73
C SER A 79 7.21 4.90 -2.84
N GLU A 80 7.61 6.16 -3.04
CA GLU A 80 8.56 6.59 -4.08
C GLU A 80 9.95 5.99 -3.87
N VAL A 81 10.42 5.91 -2.62
CA VAL A 81 11.68 5.25 -2.25
C VAL A 81 11.76 3.84 -2.82
N LEU A 82 10.70 3.06 -2.65
CA LEU A 82 10.67 1.67 -3.12
C LEU A 82 10.34 1.58 -4.62
N ASN A 83 9.40 2.38 -5.10
CA ASN A 83 8.83 2.23 -6.44
C ASN A 83 9.63 2.93 -7.55
N GLU A 84 10.33 4.01 -7.21
CA GLU A 84 11.05 4.87 -8.16
C GLU A 84 12.56 4.91 -7.89
N ASP A 85 12.97 5.00 -6.62
CA ASP A 85 14.39 5.01 -6.25
C ASP A 85 14.97 3.59 -6.18
N LEU A 86 14.08 2.58 -6.11
CA LEU A 86 14.41 1.15 -6.02
C LEU A 86 15.30 0.82 -4.81
N ASP A 87 15.08 1.53 -3.70
CA ASP A 87 15.86 1.39 -2.48
C ASP A 87 15.03 0.68 -1.39
N GLN A 88 15.15 -0.65 -1.32
CA GLN A 88 14.39 -1.45 -0.35
C GLN A 88 14.87 -1.26 1.10
N GLU A 89 16.16 -0.91 1.29
CA GLU A 89 16.74 -0.69 2.60
C GLU A 89 16.32 0.67 3.16
N GLU A 90 16.40 1.75 2.36
CA GLU A 90 15.89 3.06 2.75
C GLU A 90 14.38 2.98 3.00
N TYR A 91 13.63 2.23 2.19
CA TYR A 91 12.19 2.01 2.41
C TYR A 91 11.91 1.34 3.76
N LEU A 92 12.70 0.33 4.13
CA LEU A 92 12.61 -0.33 5.43
C LEU A 92 12.92 0.65 6.58
N GLN A 93 14.05 1.35 6.50
CA GLN A 93 14.47 2.32 7.52
C GLN A 93 13.47 3.47 7.67
N LEU A 94 12.82 3.88 6.57
CA LEU A 94 11.82 4.93 6.55
C LEU A 94 10.54 4.51 7.26
N THR A 95 9.99 3.35 6.88
CA THR A 95 8.76 2.81 7.46
C THR A 95 8.95 2.44 8.94
N GLU A 96 10.11 1.89 9.30
CA GLU A 96 10.50 1.63 10.68
C GLU A 96 10.51 2.92 11.50
N ALA A 97 11.13 3.99 10.99
CA ALA A 97 11.23 5.25 11.72
C ALA A 97 9.87 5.91 11.96
N ILE A 98 8.93 5.82 11.00
CA ILE A 98 7.56 6.31 11.18
C ILE A 98 6.84 5.50 12.26
N VAL A 99 6.93 4.17 12.21
CA VAL A 99 6.29 3.27 13.17
C VAL A 99 6.87 3.45 14.57
N SER A 100 8.20 3.50 14.70
CA SER A 100 8.90 3.72 15.97
C SER A 100 8.55 5.08 16.57
N TYR A 101 8.50 6.14 15.74
CA TYR A 101 8.02 7.45 16.18
C TYR A 101 6.57 7.37 16.70
N GLY A 102 5.67 6.73 15.95
CA GLY A 102 4.28 6.57 16.36
C GLY A 102 4.14 5.82 17.68
N LYS A 103 4.85 4.70 17.86
CA LYS A 103 4.89 3.91 19.10
C LYS A 103 5.34 4.77 20.29
N ASN A 104 6.44 5.51 20.14
CA ASN A 104 7.05 6.28 21.22
C ASN A 104 6.24 7.54 21.58
N SER A 105 5.67 8.21 20.58
CA SER A 105 4.91 9.45 20.78
C SER A 105 3.44 9.23 21.17
N LYS A 106 2.93 7.99 21.08
CA LYS A 106 1.52 7.62 21.25
C LYS A 106 0.61 8.37 20.25
N PRO A 107 0.19 7.75 19.13
CA PRO A 107 -0.47 8.47 18.04
C PRO A 107 -1.77 9.15 18.48
N VAL A 108 -1.96 10.41 18.11
CA VAL A 108 -3.17 11.19 18.40
C VAL A 108 -3.93 11.56 17.13
N TRP A 109 -5.26 11.66 17.24
CA TRP A 109 -6.14 12.17 16.17
C TRP A 109 -5.86 11.47 14.80
N MET A 110 -5.49 12.21 13.74
CA MET A 110 -5.19 11.60 12.43
C MET A 110 -3.99 10.66 12.44
N GLN A 111 -3.00 10.86 13.31
CA GLN A 111 -1.91 9.89 13.43
C GLN A 111 -2.44 8.52 13.86
N LYS A 112 -3.40 8.48 14.79
CA LYS A 112 -4.03 7.25 15.27
C LYS A 112 -4.79 6.52 14.15
N LEU A 113 -5.43 7.26 13.24
CA LEU A 113 -6.14 6.70 12.08
C LEU A 113 -5.17 6.12 11.05
N LEU A 114 -4.04 6.79 10.82
CA LEU A 114 -3.05 6.38 9.82
C LEU A 114 -2.06 5.33 10.33
N TYR A 115 -1.84 5.25 11.64
CA TYR A 115 -0.83 4.39 12.24
C TYR A 115 -0.93 2.92 11.81
N PRO A 116 -2.12 2.27 11.81
CA PRO A 116 -2.26 0.90 11.31
C PRO A 116 -1.80 0.70 9.87
N ALA A 117 -1.95 1.70 9.00
CA ALA A 117 -1.48 1.64 7.62
C ALA A 117 0.05 1.69 7.55
N PHE A 118 0.70 2.51 8.38
CA PHE A 118 2.17 2.54 8.48
C PHE A 118 2.74 1.27 9.12
N GLN A 119 2.05 0.69 10.12
CA GLN A 119 2.43 -0.62 10.64
C GLN A 119 2.38 -1.70 9.55
N PHE A 120 1.33 -1.68 8.70
CA PHE A 120 1.25 -2.56 7.55
C PHE A 120 2.36 -2.28 6.52
N GLN A 121 2.69 -1.01 6.21
CA GLN A 121 3.79 -0.69 5.29
C GLN A 121 5.15 -1.16 5.81
N TYR A 122 5.39 -1.06 7.13
CA TYR A 122 6.58 -1.60 7.76
C TYR A 122 6.67 -3.13 7.64
N ILE A 123 5.57 -3.85 7.91
CA ILE A 123 5.50 -5.30 7.65
C ILE A 123 5.78 -5.61 6.18
N SER A 124 5.20 -4.85 5.26
CA SER A 124 5.47 -5.01 3.83
C SER A 124 6.94 -4.76 3.50
N ALA A 125 7.60 -3.80 4.15
CA ALA A 125 9.02 -3.52 3.96
C ALA A 125 9.88 -4.70 4.45
N LEU A 126 9.58 -5.25 5.63
CA LEU A 126 10.25 -6.45 6.15
C LEU A 126 10.10 -7.62 5.16
N VAL A 127 8.89 -7.86 4.64
CA VAL A 127 8.62 -8.93 3.66
C VAL A 127 9.39 -8.73 2.35
N VAL A 128 9.43 -7.51 1.82
CA VAL A 128 10.19 -7.18 0.60
C VAL A 128 11.68 -7.44 0.80
N ASN A 129 12.22 -7.11 1.97
CA ASN A 129 13.61 -7.38 2.35
C ASN A 129 13.85 -8.86 2.77
N GLY A 130 12.87 -9.75 2.62
CA GLY A 130 13.02 -11.17 2.98
C GLY A 130 13.01 -11.47 4.48
N MET A 131 12.75 -10.48 5.33
CA MET A 131 12.78 -10.57 6.79
C MET A 131 11.46 -11.13 7.37
N ILE A 132 11.05 -12.32 6.90
CA ILE A 132 9.74 -12.93 7.21
C ILE A 132 9.58 -13.19 8.71
N VAL A 133 10.64 -13.64 9.39
CA VAL A 133 10.62 -13.91 10.85
C VAL A 133 10.32 -12.62 11.63
N GLN A 134 11.03 -11.53 11.31
CA GLN A 134 10.81 -10.23 11.95
C GLN A 134 9.41 -9.66 11.66
N ALA A 135 8.89 -9.89 10.45
CA ALA A 135 7.52 -9.49 10.12
C ALA A 135 6.49 -10.21 10.99
N LYS A 136 6.66 -11.51 11.23
CA LYS A 136 5.83 -12.32 12.12
C LYS A 136 5.92 -11.86 13.58
N GLU A 137 7.14 -11.65 14.07
CA GLU A 137 7.40 -11.15 15.42
C GLU A 137 6.77 -9.77 15.64
N TYR A 138 6.91 -8.86 14.67
CA TYR A 138 6.31 -7.54 14.76
C TYR A 138 4.78 -7.63 14.84
N LEU A 139 4.15 -8.44 13.99
CA LEU A 139 2.71 -8.61 13.96
C LEU A 139 2.18 -9.22 15.27
N SER A 140 2.88 -10.20 15.84
CA SER A 140 2.48 -10.86 17.10
C SER A 140 2.65 -9.96 18.32
N GLN A 141 3.75 -9.21 18.41
CA GLN A 141 4.07 -8.37 19.56
C GLN A 141 3.30 -7.04 19.56
N ASN A 142 3.21 -6.37 18.41
CA ASN A 142 2.72 -4.99 18.35
C ASN A 142 1.25 -4.91 17.94
N GLY A 143 0.67 -6.00 17.41
CA GLY A 143 -0.75 -6.14 17.11
C GLY A 143 -1.33 -4.96 16.31
N ILE A 144 -1.51 -5.11 14.99
CA ILE A 144 -2.24 -4.11 14.23
C ILE A 144 -3.70 -4.09 14.67
N ARG A 145 -4.13 -3.01 15.34
CA ARG A 145 -5.46 -2.93 15.98
C ARG A 145 -6.62 -3.08 15.00
N THR A 146 -6.44 -2.62 13.77
CA THR A 146 -7.48 -2.70 12.75
C THR A 146 -7.50 -4.09 12.13
N LYS A 147 -8.60 -4.83 12.32
CA LYS A 147 -8.79 -6.18 11.73
C LYS A 147 -8.47 -6.25 10.24
N TYR A 148 -8.84 -5.21 9.49
CA TYR A 148 -8.53 -5.10 8.06
C TYR A 148 -7.01 -5.15 7.79
N PHE A 149 -6.23 -4.27 8.42
CA PHE A 149 -4.77 -4.22 8.21
C PHE A 149 -4.05 -5.42 8.84
N TYR A 150 -4.56 -5.95 9.95
CA TYR A 150 -4.06 -7.20 10.54
C TYR A 150 -4.18 -8.36 9.54
N ASN A 151 -5.38 -8.59 9.00
CA ASN A 151 -5.62 -9.65 8.04
C ASN A 151 -4.78 -9.48 6.78
N LEU A 152 -4.62 -8.24 6.31
CA LEU A 152 -3.80 -7.95 5.14
C LEU A 152 -2.31 -8.25 5.43
N ALA A 153 -1.79 -7.83 6.58
CA ALA A 153 -0.42 -8.13 7.00
C ALA A 153 -0.15 -9.63 7.09
N GLN A 154 -1.07 -10.37 7.70
CA GLN A 154 -0.99 -11.83 7.83
C GLN A 154 -0.91 -12.50 6.46
N VAL A 155 -1.79 -12.13 5.52
CA VAL A 155 -1.77 -12.66 4.15
C VAL A 155 -0.46 -12.35 3.42
N TYR A 156 0.07 -11.13 3.56
CA TYR A 156 1.35 -10.75 2.95
C TYR A 156 2.50 -11.63 3.47
N ILE A 157 2.54 -11.87 4.78
CA ILE A 157 3.55 -12.71 5.43
C ILE A 157 3.40 -14.16 4.98
N ASP A 158 2.19 -14.72 5.03
CA ASP A 158 1.93 -16.14 4.74
C ASP A 158 2.20 -16.49 3.28
N LEU A 159 1.87 -15.59 2.34
CA LEU A 159 2.18 -15.77 0.92
C LEU A 159 3.68 -15.66 0.65
N ALA A 160 4.38 -14.72 1.29
CA ALA A 160 5.82 -14.60 1.16
C ALA A 160 6.55 -15.82 1.73
N GLU A 161 6.10 -16.33 2.86
CA GLU A 161 6.61 -17.57 3.45
C GLU A 161 6.38 -18.75 2.54
N ALA A 162 5.13 -19.00 2.13
CA ALA A 162 4.78 -20.13 1.27
C ALA A 162 5.62 -20.12 -0.02
N ARG A 163 5.82 -18.94 -0.62
CA ARG A 163 6.68 -18.81 -1.81
C ARG A 163 8.16 -19.09 -1.50
N SER A 164 8.68 -18.63 -0.37
CA SER A 164 10.09 -18.84 -0.01
C SER A 164 10.45 -20.31 0.22
N ILE A 165 9.51 -21.12 0.73
CA ILE A 165 9.71 -22.55 0.98
C ILE A 165 9.22 -23.44 -0.17
N GLY A 166 8.71 -22.86 -1.26
CA GLY A 166 8.18 -23.60 -2.41
C GLY A 166 6.85 -24.34 -2.15
N ASP A 167 6.09 -23.94 -1.12
CA ASP A 167 4.80 -24.55 -0.79
C ASP A 167 3.67 -23.93 -1.63
N ASN A 168 3.56 -24.40 -2.87
CA ASN A 168 2.56 -23.93 -3.83
C ASN A 168 1.12 -24.15 -3.33
N GLY A 169 0.86 -25.25 -2.62
CA GLY A 169 -0.47 -25.57 -2.09
C GLY A 169 -0.92 -24.57 -1.03
N LYS A 170 -0.05 -24.26 -0.06
CA LYS A 170 -0.31 -23.22 0.96
C LYS A 170 -0.43 -21.85 0.32
N TYR A 171 0.39 -21.54 -0.70
CA TYR A 171 0.31 -20.27 -1.41
C TYR A 171 -1.08 -20.08 -2.06
N ILE A 172 -1.53 -21.07 -2.84
CA ILE A 172 -2.81 -21.00 -3.55
C ILE A 172 -3.97 -20.86 -2.57
N LYS A 173 -4.02 -21.70 -1.53
CA LYS A 173 -5.07 -21.64 -0.49
C LYS A 173 -5.13 -20.27 0.21
N THR A 174 -3.96 -19.72 0.53
CA THR A 174 -3.86 -18.39 1.15
C THR A 174 -4.30 -17.30 0.18
N TYR A 175 -3.92 -17.40 -1.10
CA TYR A 175 -4.27 -16.41 -2.12
C TYR A 175 -5.78 -16.38 -2.42
N GLU A 176 -6.42 -17.55 -2.51
CA GLU A 176 -7.87 -17.65 -2.75
C GLU A 176 -8.68 -16.97 -1.64
N SER A 177 -8.29 -17.20 -0.39
CA SER A 177 -8.89 -16.61 0.81
C SER A 177 -8.46 -15.15 1.08
N ALA A 178 -7.49 -14.62 0.32
CA ALA A 178 -6.98 -13.28 0.52
C ALA A 178 -8.06 -12.19 0.31
N PRO A 179 -7.98 -11.06 1.05
CA PRO A 179 -8.86 -9.92 0.85
C PRO A 179 -8.89 -9.43 -0.60
N LYS A 180 -10.04 -8.91 -1.06
CA LYS A 180 -10.20 -8.34 -2.41
C LYS A 180 -9.14 -7.27 -2.73
N ALA A 181 -8.73 -6.47 -1.74
CA ALA A 181 -7.71 -5.44 -1.91
C ALA A 181 -6.34 -6.03 -2.29
N TYR A 182 -5.98 -7.20 -1.76
CA TYR A 182 -4.75 -7.92 -2.15
C TYR A 182 -4.84 -8.33 -3.62
N LYS A 183 -5.92 -9.03 -3.98
CA LYS A 183 -6.14 -9.57 -5.34
C LYS A 183 -6.31 -8.50 -6.43
N ARG A 184 -6.60 -7.24 -6.07
CA ARG A 184 -6.67 -6.12 -7.02
C ARG A 184 -5.31 -5.66 -7.53
N VAL A 185 -4.22 -6.00 -6.85
CA VAL A 185 -2.87 -5.70 -7.32
C VAL A 185 -2.48 -6.75 -8.37
N LYS A 186 -2.30 -6.30 -9.62
CA LYS A 186 -2.10 -7.18 -10.78
C LYS A 186 -0.87 -8.09 -10.67
N ILE A 187 0.24 -7.58 -10.13
CA ILE A 187 1.43 -8.39 -9.88
C ILE A 187 1.10 -9.64 -9.04
N HIS A 188 0.23 -9.52 -8.02
CA HIS A 188 -0.13 -10.65 -7.17
C HIS A 188 -0.91 -11.74 -7.91
N SER A 189 -1.74 -11.36 -8.89
CA SER A 189 -2.42 -12.35 -9.74
C SER A 189 -1.44 -13.09 -10.66
N PHE A 190 -0.44 -12.41 -11.22
CA PHE A 190 0.57 -13.05 -12.08
C PHE A 190 1.39 -14.07 -11.29
N VAL A 191 1.78 -13.73 -10.06
CA VAL A 191 2.45 -14.69 -9.16
C VAL A 191 1.57 -15.91 -8.92
N ALA A 192 0.27 -15.71 -8.64
CA ALA A 192 -0.64 -16.82 -8.41
C ALA A 192 -0.77 -17.73 -9.64
N LEU A 193 -0.83 -17.19 -10.86
CA LEU A 193 -0.85 -17.98 -12.10
C LEU A 193 0.43 -18.82 -12.25
N ILE A 194 1.61 -18.23 -12.01
CA ILE A 194 2.88 -18.94 -12.06
C ILE A 194 2.93 -20.08 -11.03
N VAL A 195 2.52 -19.82 -9.79
CA VAL A 195 2.47 -20.84 -8.73
C VAL A 195 1.48 -21.97 -9.04
N GLN A 196 0.39 -21.67 -9.74
CA GLN A 196 -0.59 -22.65 -10.23
C GLN A 196 -0.09 -23.46 -11.44
N GLY A 197 1.08 -23.14 -12.00
CA GLY A 197 1.59 -23.78 -13.21
C GLY A 197 0.94 -23.27 -14.51
N LYS A 198 0.15 -22.20 -14.44
CA LYS A 198 -0.53 -21.59 -15.60
C LYS A 198 0.37 -20.59 -16.31
N TYR A 199 1.50 -21.09 -16.82
CA TYR A 199 2.56 -20.24 -17.34
C TYR A 199 2.16 -19.47 -18.60
N ASP A 200 1.39 -20.07 -19.50
CA ASP A 200 0.92 -19.41 -20.73
C ASP A 200 0.04 -18.20 -20.44
N GLU A 201 -0.93 -18.37 -19.54
CA GLU A 201 -1.82 -17.30 -19.09
C GLU A 201 -1.01 -16.20 -18.38
N ALA A 202 -0.06 -16.57 -17.51
CA ALA A 202 0.80 -15.60 -16.83
C ALA A 202 1.65 -14.78 -17.81
N ILE A 203 2.23 -15.41 -18.83
CA ILE A 203 3.07 -14.75 -19.83
C ILE A 203 2.25 -13.78 -20.68
N ASP A 204 1.09 -14.21 -21.21
CA ASP A 204 0.23 -13.34 -22.01
C ASP A 204 -0.23 -12.11 -21.21
N ASP A 205 -0.70 -12.33 -19.98
CA ASP A 205 -1.09 -11.26 -19.07
C ASP A 205 0.07 -10.30 -18.75
N LEU A 206 1.27 -10.82 -18.48
CA LEU A 206 2.46 -10.03 -18.19
C LEU A 206 2.92 -9.23 -19.41
N LEU A 207 2.88 -9.80 -20.61
CA LEU A 207 3.26 -9.11 -21.84
C LEU A 207 2.34 -7.92 -22.12
N ASN A 208 1.03 -8.08 -21.90
CA ASN A 208 0.02 -7.04 -22.06
C ASN A 208 -0.07 -6.05 -20.88
N TYR A 209 0.60 -6.33 -19.77
CA TYR A 209 0.61 -5.45 -18.60
C TYR A 209 1.51 -4.23 -18.79
N THR A 210 0.94 -3.03 -18.62
CA THR A 210 1.71 -1.76 -18.60
C THR A 210 2.16 -1.44 -17.16
N PRO A 211 3.47 -1.43 -16.87
CA PRO A 211 3.98 -1.08 -15.55
C PRO A 211 3.65 0.35 -15.14
N LYS A 212 3.31 0.55 -13.88
CA LYS A 212 2.93 1.88 -13.35
C LYS A 212 4.09 2.71 -12.81
N ASN A 213 5.20 2.05 -12.50
CA ASN A 213 6.42 2.63 -11.94
C ASN A 213 7.62 1.73 -12.25
N LYS A 214 8.83 2.17 -11.92
CA LYS A 214 10.04 1.39 -12.20
C LYS A 214 10.04 0.04 -11.52
N ARG A 215 9.64 -0.05 -10.24
CA ARG A 215 9.59 -1.32 -9.50
C ARG A 215 8.65 -2.32 -10.15
N ASP A 216 7.48 -1.87 -10.57
CA ASP A 216 6.49 -2.68 -11.26
C ASP A 216 7.05 -3.23 -12.58
N ALA A 217 7.90 -2.47 -13.28
CA ALA A 217 8.61 -2.94 -14.46
C ALA A 217 9.65 -4.02 -14.11
N VAL A 218 10.43 -3.82 -13.03
CA VAL A 218 11.36 -4.85 -12.52
C VAL A 218 10.62 -6.15 -12.20
N GLN A 219 9.51 -6.05 -11.47
CA GLN A 219 8.70 -7.20 -11.09
C GLN A 219 8.11 -7.91 -12.30
N ARG A 220 7.63 -7.18 -13.30
CA ARG A 220 7.15 -7.76 -14.55
C ARG A 220 8.24 -8.55 -15.25
N HIS A 221 9.45 -8.00 -15.42
CA HIS A 221 10.56 -8.71 -16.05
C HIS A 221 10.98 -9.94 -15.23
N MET A 222 11.09 -9.82 -13.91
CA MET A 222 11.40 -10.95 -13.03
C MET A 222 10.40 -12.10 -13.19
N LEU A 223 9.10 -11.79 -13.21
CA LEU A 223 8.04 -12.79 -13.35
C LEU A 223 7.98 -13.41 -14.76
N LEU A 224 8.26 -12.63 -15.81
CA LEU A 224 8.40 -13.17 -17.17
C LEU A 224 9.57 -14.15 -17.25
N GLY A 225 10.73 -13.77 -16.69
CA GLY A 225 11.91 -14.66 -16.61
C GLY A 225 11.60 -15.97 -15.90
N GLU A 226 10.93 -15.92 -14.75
CA GLU A 226 10.51 -17.10 -14.00
C GLU A 226 9.51 -17.97 -14.79
N ALA A 227 8.49 -17.36 -15.41
CA ALA A 227 7.49 -18.09 -16.16
C ALA A 227 8.06 -18.77 -17.41
N TYR A 228 8.93 -18.08 -18.17
CA TYR A 228 9.62 -18.66 -19.33
C TYR A 228 10.55 -19.81 -18.93
N LEU A 229 11.33 -19.66 -17.86
CA LEU A 229 12.17 -20.75 -17.33
C LEU A 229 11.35 -21.97 -16.95
N LYS A 230 10.22 -21.79 -16.26
CA LYS A 230 9.32 -22.91 -15.88
C LYS A 230 8.69 -23.61 -17.10
N LYS A 231 8.63 -22.95 -18.25
CA LYS A 231 8.25 -23.55 -19.54
C LYS A 231 9.40 -24.21 -20.31
N GLY A 232 10.65 -24.05 -19.87
CA GLY A 232 11.83 -24.49 -20.61
C GLY A 232 12.24 -23.55 -21.75
N LEU A 233 11.70 -22.33 -21.80
CA LEU A 233 12.02 -21.30 -22.80
C LEU A 233 13.19 -20.43 -22.32
N VAL A 234 14.38 -21.05 -22.30
CA VAL A 234 15.60 -20.49 -21.69
C VAL A 234 16.04 -19.17 -22.35
N SER A 235 15.98 -19.08 -23.67
CA SER A 235 16.42 -17.90 -24.43
C SER A 235 15.58 -16.66 -24.11
N GLU A 236 14.26 -16.82 -24.08
CA GLU A 236 13.31 -15.77 -23.74
C GLU A 236 13.49 -15.33 -22.28
N ALA A 237 13.62 -16.31 -21.37
CA ALA A 237 13.83 -16.03 -19.95
C ALA A 237 15.10 -15.21 -19.70
N LYS A 238 16.20 -15.55 -20.38
CA LYS A 238 17.50 -14.89 -20.23
C LYS A 238 17.39 -13.38 -20.42
N SER A 239 16.73 -12.92 -21.48
CA SER A 239 16.57 -11.50 -21.77
C SER A 239 15.88 -10.71 -20.64
N HIS A 240 14.88 -11.33 -20.00
CA HIS A 240 14.14 -10.73 -18.89
C HIS A 240 14.92 -10.76 -17.57
N ILE A 241 15.68 -11.83 -17.33
CA ILE A 241 16.53 -11.97 -16.14
C ILE A 241 17.70 -10.96 -16.22
N GLU A 242 18.34 -10.83 -17.39
CA GLU A 242 19.41 -9.86 -17.62
C GLU A 242 18.93 -8.42 -17.43
N TYR A 243 17.70 -8.10 -17.86
CA TYR A 243 17.11 -6.79 -17.59
C TYR A 243 17.11 -6.46 -16.09
N VAL A 244 16.70 -7.41 -15.23
CA VAL A 244 16.67 -7.21 -13.77
C VAL A 244 18.08 -7.08 -13.19
N ILE A 245 19.03 -7.91 -13.67
CA ILE A 245 20.44 -7.85 -13.25
C ILE A 245 21.06 -6.48 -13.57
N ASN A 246 20.82 -5.98 -14.78
CA ASN A 246 21.38 -4.73 -15.28
C ASN A 246 20.88 -3.48 -14.54
N ILE A 247 19.78 -3.56 -13.78
CA ILE A 247 19.34 -2.47 -12.91
C ILE A 247 20.38 -2.20 -11.81
N GLY A 248 21.08 -3.24 -11.34
CA GLY A 248 22.19 -3.11 -10.40
C GLY A 248 21.81 -2.53 -9.03
N LYS A 249 20.51 -2.53 -8.68
CA LYS A 249 20.01 -2.08 -7.38
C LYS A 249 19.83 -3.27 -6.44
N PRO A 250 20.14 -3.14 -5.14
CA PRO A 250 20.01 -4.22 -4.18
C PRO A 250 18.52 -4.49 -3.90
N LEU A 251 17.85 -5.16 -4.83
CA LEU A 251 16.46 -5.58 -4.75
C LEU A 251 16.41 -7.08 -4.50
N ARG A 252 15.37 -7.57 -3.81
CA ARG A 252 15.15 -9.02 -3.70
C ARG A 252 14.96 -9.68 -5.08
N GLU A 253 14.34 -8.97 -6.02
CA GLU A 253 14.22 -9.39 -7.41
C GLU A 253 15.59 -9.58 -8.07
N LEU A 254 16.61 -8.78 -7.73
CA LEU A 254 17.98 -8.97 -8.23
C LEU A 254 18.58 -10.27 -7.72
N CYS A 255 18.54 -10.53 -6.40
CA CYS A 255 19.07 -11.79 -5.85
C CYS A 255 18.40 -13.01 -6.49
N ARG A 256 17.08 -12.93 -6.72
CA ARG A 256 16.34 -14.00 -7.39
C ARG A 256 16.73 -14.14 -8.86
N ALA A 257 16.95 -13.04 -9.57
CA ALA A 257 17.42 -13.04 -10.95
C ALA A 257 18.82 -13.69 -11.05
N GLU A 258 19.74 -13.36 -10.14
CA GLU A 258 21.08 -13.96 -10.08
C GLU A 258 21.05 -15.46 -9.77
N GLU A 259 20.13 -15.92 -8.91
CA GLU A 259 19.89 -17.35 -8.70
C GLU A 259 19.43 -18.05 -9.97
N LEU A 260 18.39 -17.52 -10.62
CA LEU A 260 17.84 -18.09 -11.85
C LEU A 260 18.85 -18.03 -13.01
N TYR A 261 19.70 -17.01 -13.07
CA TYR A 261 20.71 -16.88 -14.11
C TYR A 261 21.77 -17.99 -14.05
N LYS A 262 21.98 -18.62 -12.89
CA LYS A 262 22.87 -19.80 -12.73
C LYS A 262 22.24 -21.08 -13.27
N GLU A 263 20.93 -21.10 -13.48
CA GLU A 263 20.17 -22.23 -14.03
C GLU A 263 20.05 -22.17 -15.57
N LEU A 264 20.46 -21.05 -16.20
CA LEU A 264 20.49 -20.84 -17.66
C LEU A 264 21.74 -21.47 -18.30
#